data_AF-A0A142B9Z5-F1
#
_entry.id   AF-A0A142B9Z5-F1
#
_cell.length_a   1.000
_cell.length_b   1.000
_cell.length_c   1.000
_cell.angle_alpha   90.00
_cell.angle_beta   90.00
_cell.angle_gamma   90.00
#
_symmetry.space_group_name_H-M   'P 1'
#
loop_
_entity.id
_entity.type
_entity.pdbx_description
1 polymer ?
#
loop_
_entity_poly.entity_id
_entity_poly.type
_entity_poly.pdbx_seq_one_letter_code
_entity_poly.pdbx_strand_id
1 'polypeptide(L)'
;MKTEQEMQKEKAPTLETMDELTTYINSLTEREHDYGTCVYAMSLAATAAFNHVASKLGITGFQASCADMDIIRRTRHIESPFALITAEKALYPQYDIKSDVDGYLNDWQDWLKKAARDKLKESEKESVHTDVWAHWERLAEAT
;
A
#
# COMPACT_ATOMS: atom_id res chain seq x y z
N MET A 1 13.32 -25.38 10.32
CA MET A 1 12.82 -24.26 9.49
C MET A 1 12.14 -23.26 10.40
N LYS A 2 12.22 -21.95 10.11
CA LYS A 2 11.52 -20.93 10.89
C LYS A 2 10.01 -21.10 10.77
N THR A 3 9.30 -20.97 11.88
CA THR A 3 7.85 -20.93 11.97
C THR A 3 7.29 -19.64 11.37
N GLU A 4 5.98 -19.62 11.10
CA GLU A 4 5.26 -18.42 10.66
C GLU A 4 5.51 -17.21 11.58
N GLN A 5 5.40 -17.39 12.90
CA GLN A 5 5.57 -16.31 13.88
C GLN A 5 7.01 -15.76 13.93
N GLU A 6 8.00 -16.63 13.69
CA GLU A 6 9.40 -16.21 13.62
C GLU A 6 9.65 -15.41 12.34
N MET A 7 9.09 -15.84 11.21
CA MET A 7 9.20 -15.11 9.94
C MET A 7 8.45 -13.78 9.96
N GLN A 8 7.31 -13.70 10.64
CA GLN A 8 6.56 -12.46 10.82
C GLN A 8 7.38 -11.36 11.51
N LYS A 9 8.22 -11.74 12.49
CA LYS A 9 9.04 -10.80 13.27
C LYS A 9 10.41 -10.55 12.63
N GLU A 10 10.74 -11.29 11.58
CA GLU A 10 12.02 -11.20 10.90
C GLU A 10 12.10 -9.90 10.10
N LYS A 11 13.26 -9.24 10.19
CA LYS A 11 13.58 -8.09 9.35
C LYS A 11 14.33 -8.60 8.13
N ALA A 12 13.88 -8.18 6.95
CA ALA A 12 14.62 -8.45 5.73
C ALA A 12 16.02 -7.79 5.80
N PRO A 13 17.08 -8.50 5.40
CA PRO A 13 18.43 -7.94 5.38
C PRO A 13 18.55 -6.86 4.29
N THR A 14 19.60 -6.03 4.40
CA THR A 14 20.12 -5.26 3.27
C THR A 14 21.30 -6.03 2.72
N LEU A 15 21.24 -6.41 1.45
CA LEU A 15 22.25 -7.27 0.80
C LEU A 15 23.01 -6.42 -0.22
N GLU A 16 24.34 -6.55 -0.26
CA GLU A 16 25.18 -5.64 -1.05
C GLU A 16 25.33 -6.11 -2.49
N THR A 17 25.30 -7.41 -2.73
CA THR A 17 25.52 -7.99 -4.06
C THR A 17 24.28 -8.68 -4.60
N MET A 18 24.20 -8.80 -5.93
CA MET A 18 23.14 -9.58 -6.58
C MET A 18 23.21 -11.06 -6.25
N ASP A 19 24.42 -11.60 -6.02
CA ASP A 19 24.62 -13.00 -5.65
C ASP A 19 24.06 -13.28 -4.25
N GLU A 20 24.32 -12.40 -3.28
CA GLU A 20 23.73 -12.48 -1.94
C GLU A 20 22.20 -12.37 -1.98
N LEU A 21 21.67 -11.40 -2.75
CA LEU A 21 20.22 -11.24 -2.92
C LEU A 21 19.57 -12.49 -3.51
N THR A 22 20.17 -13.02 -4.58
CA THR A 22 19.67 -14.23 -5.24
C THR A 22 19.72 -15.43 -4.31
N THR A 23 20.83 -15.60 -3.57
CA THR A 23 20.98 -16.68 -2.58
C THR A 23 19.92 -16.58 -1.48
N TYR A 24 19.65 -15.37 -0.99
CA TYR A 24 18.62 -15.14 0.02
C TYR A 24 17.21 -15.45 -0.49
N ILE A 25 16.86 -14.95 -1.69
CA ILE A 25 15.56 -15.22 -2.31
C ILE A 25 15.37 -16.73 -2.54
N ASN A 26 16.37 -17.42 -3.09
CA ASN A 26 16.31 -18.87 -3.29
C ASN A 26 16.10 -19.61 -1.96
N SER A 27 16.80 -19.20 -0.89
CA SER A 27 16.60 -19.79 0.44
C SER A 27 15.18 -19.61 0.99
N LEU A 28 14.49 -18.53 0.57
CA LEU A 28 13.10 -18.26 0.91
C LEU A 28 12.11 -19.00 0.03
N THR A 29 12.42 -19.28 -1.24
CA THR A 29 11.47 -19.88 -2.20
C THR A 29 11.60 -21.39 -2.35
N GLU A 30 12.79 -21.96 -2.08
CA GLU A 30 13.08 -23.39 -2.26
C GLU A 30 12.82 -24.23 -1.01
N ARG A 31 12.55 -23.58 0.13
CA ARG A 31 12.16 -24.26 1.37
C ARG A 31 10.73 -24.79 1.26
N GLU A 32 10.39 -25.77 2.10
CA GLU A 32 8.99 -26.17 2.25
C GLU A 32 8.17 -25.02 2.83
N HIS A 33 6.91 -24.92 2.41
CA HIS A 33 6.00 -23.89 2.87
C HIS A 33 4.64 -24.45 3.26
N ASP A 34 4.07 -23.79 4.26
CA ASP A 34 2.64 -23.81 4.54
C ASP A 34 1.99 -22.48 4.09
N TYR A 35 0.68 -22.37 4.26
CA TYR A 35 -0.09 -21.19 3.87
C TYR A 35 0.45 -19.89 4.50
N GLY A 36 0.82 -19.93 5.78
CA GLY A 36 1.27 -18.75 6.54
C GLY A 36 2.70 -18.34 6.21
N THR A 37 3.62 -19.29 6.04
CA THR A 37 5.02 -19.01 5.73
C THR A 37 5.23 -18.46 4.32
N CYS A 38 4.36 -18.81 3.36
CA CYS A 38 4.37 -18.25 2.00
C CYS A 38 4.30 -16.72 2.00
N VAL A 39 3.39 -16.12 2.78
CA VAL A 39 3.20 -14.66 2.76
C VAL A 39 4.42 -13.93 3.33
N TYR A 40 5.05 -14.51 4.35
CA TYR A 40 6.25 -13.91 4.94
C TYR A 40 7.48 -14.10 4.06
N ALA A 41 7.64 -15.25 3.40
CA ALA A 41 8.70 -15.46 2.41
C ALA A 41 8.62 -14.42 1.28
N MET A 42 7.42 -14.19 0.74
CA MET A 42 7.19 -13.16 -0.27
C MET A 42 7.52 -11.76 0.25
N SER A 43 7.08 -11.42 1.47
CA SER A 43 7.35 -10.09 2.06
C SER A 43 8.84 -9.85 2.32
N LEU A 44 9.56 -10.87 2.81
CA LEU A 44 10.99 -10.80 3.11
C LEU A 44 11.80 -10.65 1.81
N ALA A 45 11.47 -11.44 0.79
CA ALA A 45 12.12 -11.35 -0.53
C ALA A 45 11.91 -9.98 -1.18
N ALA A 46 10.67 -9.47 -1.19
CA ALA A 46 10.35 -8.17 -1.75
C ALA A 46 11.08 -7.03 -1.02
N THR A 47 11.11 -7.08 0.32
CA THR A 47 11.78 -6.06 1.13
C THR A 47 13.31 -6.12 0.96
N ALA A 48 13.90 -7.31 0.87
CA ALA A 48 15.34 -7.46 0.61
C ALA A 48 15.73 -6.91 -0.77
N ALA A 49 14.94 -7.18 -1.80
CA ALA A 49 15.15 -6.63 -3.15
C ALA A 49 14.98 -5.11 -3.17
N PHE A 50 13.95 -4.60 -2.49
CA PHE A 50 13.75 -3.16 -2.32
C PHE A 50 14.96 -2.48 -1.66
N ASN A 51 15.44 -3.03 -0.54
CA ASN A 51 16.60 -2.51 0.19
C ASN A 51 17.87 -2.52 -0.67
N HIS A 52 18.10 -3.59 -1.43
CA HIS A 52 19.23 -3.70 -2.35
C HIS A 52 19.17 -2.61 -3.43
N VAL A 53 18.03 -2.45 -4.11
CA VAL A 53 17.88 -1.42 -5.15
C VAL A 53 18.02 -0.02 -4.56
N ALA A 54 17.43 0.23 -3.39
CA ALA A 54 17.53 1.50 -2.69
C ALA A 54 19.00 1.86 -2.37
N SER A 55 19.80 0.90 -1.92
CA SER A 55 21.22 1.12 -1.63
C SER A 55 22.03 1.44 -2.89
N LYS A 56 21.71 0.81 -4.03
CA LYS A 56 22.38 1.10 -5.32
C LYS A 56 22.01 2.44 -5.94
N LEU A 57 20.78 2.88 -5.73
CA LEU A 57 20.32 4.18 -6.22
C LEU A 57 20.72 5.34 -5.31
N GLY A 58 21.17 5.07 -4.08
CA GLY A 58 21.58 6.10 -3.11
C GLY A 58 20.43 7.03 -2.72
N ILE A 59 19.20 6.50 -2.64
CA ILE A 59 17.99 7.30 -2.38
C ILE A 59 17.82 7.63 -0.90
N THR A 60 17.18 8.76 -0.63
CA THR A 60 16.81 9.18 0.73
C THR A 60 15.65 8.35 1.29
N GLY A 61 15.47 8.37 2.62
CA GLY A 61 14.32 7.73 3.26
C GLY A 61 12.97 8.25 2.76
N PHE A 62 12.89 9.54 2.39
CA PHE A 62 11.69 10.11 1.77
C PHE A 62 11.39 9.46 0.41
N GLN A 63 12.40 9.36 -0.47
CA GLN A 63 12.25 8.72 -1.78
C GLN A 63 11.91 7.22 -1.64
N ALA A 64 12.52 6.53 -0.67
CA ALA A 64 12.18 5.15 -0.35
C ALA A 64 10.70 5.02 0.06
N SER A 65 10.19 5.92 0.91
CA SER A 65 8.78 5.92 1.30
C SER A 65 7.82 6.14 0.12
N CYS A 66 8.22 6.98 -0.86
CA CYS A 66 7.44 7.15 -2.09
C CYS A 66 7.41 5.87 -2.93
N ALA A 67 8.54 5.17 -3.03
CA ALA A 67 8.62 3.90 -3.75
C ALA A 67 7.81 2.79 -3.06
N ASP A 68 7.80 2.72 -1.73
CA ASP A 68 6.96 1.79 -0.96
C ASP A 68 5.46 2.01 -1.25
N MET A 69 5.03 3.28 -1.25
CA MET A 69 3.65 3.63 -1.60
C MET A 69 3.33 3.26 -3.05
N ASP A 70 4.27 3.42 -3.99
CA ASP A 70 4.07 3.03 -5.39
C ASP A 70 3.99 1.49 -5.56
N ILE A 71 4.74 0.72 -4.76
CA ILE A 71 4.62 -0.75 -4.73
C ILE A 71 3.21 -1.16 -4.29
N ILE A 72 2.67 -0.56 -3.22
CA ILE A 72 1.29 -0.83 -2.77
C ILE A 72 0.30 -0.48 -3.88
N ARG A 73 0.49 0.68 -4.52
CA ARG A 73 -0.34 1.13 -5.63
C ARG A 73 -0.40 0.11 -6.76
N ARG A 74 0.76 -0.40 -7.20
CA ARG A 74 0.87 -1.38 -8.30
C ARG A 74 0.31 -2.74 -7.93
N THR A 75 0.65 -3.26 -6.75
CA THR A 75 0.25 -4.61 -6.33
C THR A 75 -1.22 -4.71 -5.97
N ARG A 76 -1.87 -3.59 -5.62
CA ARG A 76 -3.29 -3.52 -5.30
C ARG A 76 -4.14 -2.89 -6.40
N HIS A 77 -3.55 -2.53 -7.53
CA HIS A 77 -4.22 -1.85 -8.64
C HIS A 77 -4.99 -0.59 -8.18
N ILE A 78 -4.38 0.19 -7.29
CA ILE A 78 -5.00 1.41 -6.76
C ILE A 78 -4.76 2.55 -7.75
N GLU A 79 -5.83 3.09 -8.31
CA GLU A 79 -5.75 4.24 -9.23
C GLU A 79 -6.06 5.57 -8.52
N SER A 80 -6.72 5.50 -7.36
CA SER A 80 -7.12 6.66 -6.56
C SER A 80 -6.00 7.17 -5.64
N PRO A 81 -6.12 8.39 -5.10
CA PRO A 81 -5.44 8.76 -3.87
C PRO A 81 -5.75 7.73 -2.77
N PHE A 82 -4.75 7.47 -1.91
CA PHE A 82 -4.91 6.61 -0.73
C PHE A 82 -3.90 7.02 0.35
N ALA A 83 -4.19 6.64 1.58
CA ALA A 83 -3.32 6.86 2.73
C ALA A 83 -3.22 5.59 3.57
N LEU A 84 -2.13 5.46 4.33
CA LEU A 84 -1.93 4.41 5.33
C LEU A 84 -2.08 5.00 6.72
N ILE A 85 -2.87 4.35 7.57
CA ILE A 85 -3.08 4.75 8.97
C ILE A 85 -2.63 3.60 9.86
N THR A 86 -1.82 3.92 10.88
CA THR A 86 -1.35 2.95 11.86
C THR A 86 -2.07 3.14 13.19
N ALA A 87 -2.47 2.04 13.82
CA ALA A 87 -3.11 2.08 15.14
C ALA A 87 -2.16 2.61 16.24
N GLU A 88 -0.84 2.53 16.03
CA GLU A 88 0.16 3.08 16.94
C GLU A 88 -0.02 4.58 17.18
N LYS A 89 -0.47 5.35 16.17
CA LYS A 89 -0.79 6.77 16.36
C LYS A 89 -1.84 7.00 17.45
N ALA A 90 -2.80 6.07 17.61
CA ALA A 90 -3.84 6.17 18.62
C ALA A 90 -3.31 6.05 20.06
N LEU A 91 -2.08 5.57 20.25
CA LEU A 91 -1.44 5.48 21.56
C LEU A 91 -0.94 6.84 22.07
N TYR A 92 -0.82 7.85 21.20
CA TYR A 92 -0.22 9.12 21.57
C TYR A 92 -1.16 10.31 21.33
N PRO A 93 -1.38 11.17 22.35
CA PRO A 93 -2.39 12.24 22.30
C PRO A 93 -2.07 13.36 21.31
N GLN A 94 -0.83 13.48 20.83
CA GLN A 94 -0.47 14.46 19.80
C GLN A 94 -0.98 14.10 18.40
N TYR A 95 -1.44 12.87 18.18
CA TYR A 95 -2.04 12.45 16.91
C TYR A 95 -3.55 12.41 17.01
N ASP A 96 -4.23 12.96 16.01
CA ASP A 96 -5.67 12.84 15.86
C ASP A 96 -5.99 12.13 14.53
N ILE A 97 -6.23 10.82 14.63
CA ILE A 97 -6.52 9.99 13.45
C ILE A 97 -7.79 10.45 12.74
N LYS A 98 -8.79 11.00 13.46
CA LYS A 98 -10.03 11.46 12.84
C LYS A 98 -9.75 12.71 12.01
N SER A 99 -9.03 13.66 12.59
CA SER A 99 -8.60 14.86 11.87
C SER A 99 -7.68 14.52 10.68
N ASP A 100 -6.78 13.52 10.80
CA ASP A 100 -5.97 13.03 9.67
C ASP A 100 -6.86 12.53 8.52
N VAL A 101 -7.87 11.70 8.82
CA VAL A 101 -8.81 11.16 7.83
C VAL A 101 -9.64 12.27 7.18
N ASP A 102 -10.17 13.20 7.97
CA ASP A 102 -10.94 14.34 7.46
C ASP A 102 -10.06 15.23 6.57
N GLY A 103 -8.79 15.42 6.94
CA GLY A 103 -7.78 16.10 6.13
C GLY A 103 -7.58 15.40 4.78
N TYR A 104 -7.37 14.08 4.77
CA TYR A 104 -7.23 13.33 3.53
C TYR A 104 -8.47 13.42 2.63
N LEU A 105 -9.67 13.30 3.21
CA LEU A 105 -10.92 13.43 2.45
C LEU A 105 -11.05 14.80 1.81
N ASN A 106 -10.63 15.86 2.51
CA ASN A 106 -10.59 17.22 1.96
C ASN A 106 -9.57 17.34 0.82
N ASP A 107 -8.36 16.82 1.00
CA ASP A 107 -7.31 16.83 -0.03
C ASP A 107 -7.73 16.05 -1.30
N TRP A 108 -8.60 15.05 -1.15
CA TRP A 108 -9.06 14.22 -2.26
C TRP A 108 -10.34 14.72 -2.92
N GLN A 109 -10.93 15.84 -2.48
CA GLN A 109 -12.21 16.34 -3.00
C GLN A 109 -12.22 16.53 -4.51
N ASP A 110 -11.17 17.14 -5.07
CA ASP A 110 -11.06 17.37 -6.51
C ASP A 110 -11.04 16.06 -7.30
N TRP A 111 -10.31 15.06 -6.80
CA TRP A 111 -10.25 13.74 -7.42
C TRP A 111 -11.61 13.04 -7.33
N LEU A 112 -12.26 13.06 -6.15
CA LEU A 112 -13.57 12.45 -5.92
C LEU A 112 -14.64 13.07 -6.82
N LYS A 113 -14.65 14.39 -6.95
CA LYS A 113 -15.56 15.14 -7.83
C LYS A 113 -15.39 14.75 -9.29
N LYS A 114 -14.13 14.66 -9.77
CA LYS A 114 -13.83 14.20 -11.13
C LYS A 114 -14.29 12.74 -11.32
N ALA A 115 -13.90 11.84 -10.42
CA ALA A 115 -14.24 10.42 -10.50
C ALA A 115 -15.76 10.19 -10.51
N ALA A 116 -16.51 10.90 -9.67
CA ALA A 116 -17.97 10.84 -9.65
C ALA A 116 -18.60 11.29 -10.98
N ARG A 117 -18.09 12.37 -11.58
CA ARG A 117 -18.55 12.84 -12.91
C ARG A 117 -18.28 11.82 -14.01
N ASP A 118 -17.11 11.19 -13.97
CA ASP A 118 -16.76 10.16 -14.95
C ASP A 118 -17.68 8.93 -14.78
N LYS A 119 -17.93 8.49 -13.54
CA LYS A 119 -18.88 7.39 -13.26
C LYS A 119 -20.31 7.67 -13.70
N LEU A 120 -20.82 8.89 -13.49
CA LEU A 120 -22.16 9.29 -13.95
C LEU A 120 -22.28 9.32 -15.49
N LYS A 121 -21.18 9.54 -16.22
CA LYS A 121 -21.15 9.49 -17.69
C LYS A 121 -21.03 8.07 -18.23
N GLU A 122 -20.28 7.22 -17.54
CA GLU A 122 -19.98 5.85 -17.98
C GLU A 122 -21.06 4.84 -17.58
N SER A 123 -21.96 5.19 -16.66
CA SER A 123 -22.94 4.27 -16.07
C SER A 123 -24.37 4.69 -16.38
N GLU A 124 -25.27 3.71 -16.50
CA GLU A 124 -26.71 3.95 -16.59
C GLU A 124 -27.34 3.95 -15.19
N LYS A 125 -28.25 4.87 -14.91
CA LYS A 125 -28.85 5.05 -13.58
C LYS A 125 -29.56 3.80 -13.08
N GLU A 126 -30.19 3.07 -13.99
CA GLU A 126 -30.92 1.83 -13.73
C GLU A 126 -29.99 0.66 -13.37
N SER A 127 -28.70 0.76 -13.71
CA SER A 127 -27.69 -0.28 -13.45
C SER A 127 -26.98 -0.11 -12.10
N VAL A 128 -27.24 0.99 -11.38
CA VAL A 128 -26.55 1.37 -10.13
C VAL A 128 -27.58 1.51 -9.01
N HIS A 129 -27.22 1.07 -7.80
CA HIS A 129 -28.08 1.25 -6.63
C HIS A 129 -28.38 2.74 -6.40
N THR A 130 -29.63 3.08 -6.07
CA THR A 130 -30.11 4.47 -5.99
C THR A 130 -29.28 5.34 -5.05
N ASP A 131 -28.87 4.80 -3.91
CA ASP A 131 -28.07 5.54 -2.92
C ASP A 131 -26.65 5.84 -3.40
N VAL A 132 -26.08 4.94 -4.21
CA VAL A 132 -24.75 5.12 -4.82
C VAL A 132 -24.82 6.20 -5.88
N TRP A 133 -25.84 6.15 -6.74
CA TRP A 133 -26.09 7.17 -7.76
C TRP A 133 -26.26 8.55 -7.12
N ALA A 134 -27.15 8.67 -6.12
CA ALA A 134 -27.38 9.90 -5.40
C ALA A 134 -26.11 10.41 -4.70
N HIS A 135 -25.24 9.51 -4.25
CA HIS A 135 -23.96 9.89 -3.66
C HIS A 135 -22.99 10.46 -4.71
N TRP A 136 -22.90 9.87 -5.90
CA TRP A 136 -22.09 10.41 -7.00
C TRP A 136 -22.58 11.79 -7.44
N GLU A 137 -23.90 12.00 -7.54
CA GLU A 137 -24.49 13.32 -7.84
C GLU A 137 -24.02 14.37 -6.82
N ARG A 138 -24.12 14.06 -5.51
CA ARG A 138 -23.63 14.97 -4.45
C ARG A 138 -22.14 15.28 -4.57
N LEU A 139 -21.30 14.28 -4.85
CA LEU A 139 -19.85 14.48 -5.00
C LEU A 139 -19.50 15.31 -6.25
N ALA A 140 -20.23 15.13 -7.34
CA ALA A 140 -20.01 15.84 -8.60
C ALA A 140 -20.32 17.36 -8.51
N GLU A 141 -21.22 17.72 -7.60
CA GLU A 141 -21.72 19.08 -7.34
C GLU A 141 -21.06 19.78 -6.14
N ALA A 142 -20.37 19.03 -5.26
CA ALA A 142 -19.68 19.58 -4.10
C ALA A 142 -18.72 20.70 -4.52
N THR A 143 -18.76 21.83 -3.81
CA THR A 143 -18.04 23.07 -4.15
C THR A 143 -16.58 22.96 -3.79
#